data_AF-A0A939X721-F1
#
_entry.id   AF-A0A939X721-F1
#
_cell.length_a   1.000
_cell.length_b   1.000
_cell.length_c   1.000
_cell.angle_alpha   90.00
_cell.angle_beta   90.00
_cell.angle_gamma   90.00
#
_symmetry.space_group_name_H-M   'P 1'
#
loop_
_entity.id
_entity.type
_entity.pdbx_description
1 polymer ?
#
loop_
_entity_poly.entity_id
_entity_poly.type
_entity_poly.pdbx_seq_one_letter_code
_entity_poly.pdbx_strand_id
1 'polypeptide(L)'
;EALAEIPAVRKDMGYPPLVTPLSQMVGNQAVQNVLLGERYKNISKEIKAYLRGEYGRAPGEVSQELIDRCWKPEEIVKGRFADTLEPAFEKTKAELGKRARSDEDVLSYIAFPQVAEKYFDFREEKESNTVNYTIEKKED
;
A
#
# COMPACT_ATOMS: atom_id res chain seq x y z
N GLU A 1 21.97 15.95 -5.98
CA GLU A 1 21.44 16.24 -4.63
C GLU A 1 20.67 15.06 -4.05
N ALA A 2 19.55 14.60 -4.67
CA ALA A 2 18.78 13.47 -4.13
C ALA A 2 19.57 12.17 -3.92
N LEU A 3 20.44 11.78 -4.87
CA LEU A 3 21.30 10.59 -4.71
C LEU A 3 22.27 10.68 -3.52
N ALA A 4 22.67 11.89 -3.11
CA ALA A 4 23.51 12.10 -1.94
C ALA A 4 22.70 12.08 -0.63
N GLU A 5 21.42 12.45 -0.69
CA GLU A 5 20.50 12.42 0.45
C GLU A 5 20.01 11.01 0.77
N ILE A 6 19.88 10.12 -0.23
CA ILE A 6 19.44 8.72 -0.05
C ILE A 6 20.23 7.96 1.02
N PRO A 7 21.58 7.94 1.02
CA PRO A 7 22.35 7.29 2.08
C PRO A 7 22.10 7.87 3.48
N ALA A 8 21.87 9.18 3.58
CA ALA A 8 21.58 9.84 4.84
C ALA A 8 20.20 9.45 5.37
N VAL A 9 19.17 9.42 4.51
CA VAL A 9 17.83 8.94 4.88
C VAL A 9 17.86 7.47 5.26
N ARG A 10 18.58 6.63 4.50
CA ARG A 10 18.77 5.22 4.83
C ARG A 10 19.41 5.03 6.20
N LYS A 11 20.41 5.85 6.54
CA LYS A 11 21.05 5.82 7.86
C LYS A 11 20.04 6.16 8.96
N ASP A 12 19.28 7.24 8.80
CA ASP A 12 18.29 7.66 9.80
C ASP A 12 17.18 6.63 10.01
N MET A 13 16.91 5.80 9.00
CA MET A 13 15.97 4.68 9.07
C MET A 13 16.58 3.38 9.62
N GLY A 14 17.82 3.40 10.12
CA GLY A 14 18.49 2.22 10.68
C GLY A 14 18.99 1.23 9.62
N TYR A 15 19.50 1.75 8.50
CA TYR A 15 20.12 0.97 7.42
C TYR A 15 19.30 -0.19 6.83
N PRO A 16 18.00 0.00 6.50
CA PRO A 16 17.22 -1.04 5.86
C PRO A 16 17.85 -1.49 4.52
N PRO A 17 17.69 -2.76 4.11
CA PRO A 17 17.97 -3.19 2.75
C PRO A 17 17.09 -2.40 1.77
N LEU A 18 17.68 -1.82 0.74
CA LEU A 18 16.95 -1.01 -0.25
C LEU A 18 16.30 -1.90 -1.32
N VAL A 19 15.31 -2.67 -0.89
CA VAL A 19 14.41 -3.45 -1.73
C VAL A 19 12.98 -2.92 -1.56
N THR A 20 12.08 -3.25 -2.49
CA THR A 20 10.68 -2.83 -2.40
C THR A 20 10.05 -3.36 -1.10
N PRO A 21 9.30 -2.54 -0.32
CA PRO A 21 8.94 -1.14 -0.57
C PRO A 21 9.96 -0.09 -0.07
N LEU A 22 10.94 -0.48 0.75
CA LEU A 22 11.87 0.43 1.45
C LEU A 22 12.73 1.29 0.51
N SER A 23 13.13 0.74 -0.64
CA SER A 23 13.88 1.51 -1.66
C SER A 23 13.10 2.74 -2.15
N GLN A 24 11.80 2.56 -2.42
CA GLN A 24 10.93 3.66 -2.86
C GLN A 24 10.68 4.66 -1.73
N MET A 25 10.48 4.17 -0.50
CA MET A 25 10.26 5.02 0.67
C MET A 25 11.46 5.95 0.94
N VAL A 26 12.67 5.38 1.01
CA VAL A 26 13.92 6.15 1.20
C VAL A 26 14.12 7.13 0.04
N GLY A 27 13.93 6.67 -1.20
CA GLY A 27 14.08 7.51 -2.38
C GLY A 27 13.13 8.70 -2.40
N ASN A 28 11.84 8.46 -2.13
CA ASN A 28 10.82 9.50 -2.11
C ASN A 28 11.08 10.52 -1.00
N GLN A 29 11.43 10.06 0.21
CA GLN A 29 11.74 10.97 1.31
C GLN A 29 13.00 11.81 1.02
N ALA A 30 14.02 11.22 0.40
CA ALA A 30 15.22 11.94 -0.01
C ALA A 30 14.91 13.02 -1.06
N VAL A 31 14.08 12.72 -2.06
CA VAL A 31 13.62 13.69 -3.04
C VAL A 31 12.83 14.82 -2.36
N GLN A 32 11.92 14.49 -1.43
CA GLN A 32 11.16 15.50 -0.68
C GLN A 32 12.06 16.42 0.15
N ASN A 33 13.05 15.87 0.84
CA ASN A 33 14.01 16.65 1.63
C ASN A 33 14.75 17.67 0.76
N VAL A 34 15.21 17.25 -0.42
CA VAL A 34 15.91 18.14 -1.37
C VAL A 34 14.96 19.20 -1.94
N LEU A 35 13.76 18.83 -2.37
CA LEU A 35 12.78 19.77 -2.94
C LEU A 35 12.33 20.83 -1.93
N LEU A 36 12.23 20.46 -0.65
CA LEU A 36 11.83 21.38 0.41
C LEU A 36 12.99 22.19 0.99
N GLY A 37 14.24 21.86 0.61
CA GLY A 37 15.46 22.48 1.12
C GLY A 37 15.75 22.19 2.60
N GLU A 38 14.99 21.29 3.23
CA GLU A 38 15.04 20.99 4.65
C GLU A 38 14.70 19.50 4.88
N ARG A 39 15.56 18.81 5.65
CA ARG A 39 15.39 17.39 5.93
C ARG A 39 14.17 17.16 6.83
N TYR A 40 13.27 16.27 6.41
CA TYR A 40 12.11 15.85 7.20
C TYR A 40 11.18 17.01 7.61
N LYS A 41 11.16 18.10 6.85
CA LYS A 41 10.12 19.15 7.00
C LYS A 41 8.73 18.56 6.82
N ASN A 42 8.59 17.67 5.83
CA ASN A 42 7.45 16.80 5.66
C ASN A 42 7.92 15.35 5.71
N ILE A 43 7.27 14.53 6.52
CA ILE A 43 7.58 13.11 6.70
C ILE A 43 6.43 12.31 6.10
N SER A 44 6.73 11.47 5.12
CA SER A 44 5.73 10.68 4.41
C SER A 44 5.01 9.69 5.34
N LYS A 45 3.78 9.30 4.99
CA LYS A 45 2.98 8.37 5.80
C LYS A 45 3.67 7.00 5.90
N GLU A 46 4.29 6.57 4.81
CA GLU A 46 5.04 5.31 4.73
C GLU A 46 6.24 5.34 5.67
N ILE A 47 7.01 6.44 5.69
CA ILE A 47 8.14 6.61 6.61
C ILE A 47 7.64 6.60 8.05
N LYS A 48 6.54 7.29 8.36
CA LYS A 48 5.93 7.24 9.70
C LYS A 48 5.55 5.80 10.08
N ALA A 49 4.87 5.07 9.22
CA ALA A 49 4.50 3.67 9.47
C ALA A 49 5.72 2.75 9.67
N TYR A 50 6.81 2.98 8.92
CA TYR A 50 8.09 2.29 9.15
C TYR A 50 8.68 2.59 10.53
N LEU A 51 8.73 3.87 10.91
CA LEU A 51 9.22 4.29 12.23
C LEU A 51 8.36 3.75 13.38
N ARG A 52 7.07 3.50 13.13
CA ARG A 52 6.16 2.87 14.08
C ARG A 52 6.38 1.37 14.26
N GLY A 53 7.10 0.72 13.34
CA GLY A 53 7.34 -0.72 13.34
C GLY A 53 6.34 -1.54 12.50
N GLU A 54 5.50 -0.91 11.68
CA GLU A 54 4.50 -1.61 10.86
C GLU A 54 5.15 -2.50 9.77
N TYR A 55 6.37 -2.16 9.35
CA TYR A 55 7.18 -2.91 8.37
C TYR A 55 8.15 -3.89 9.02
N GLY A 56 8.04 -4.10 10.34
CA GLY A 56 8.95 -4.92 11.12
C GLY A 56 10.06 -4.10 11.80
N ARG A 57 11.11 -4.81 12.23
CA ARG A 57 12.21 -4.23 13.00
C ARG A 57 13.33 -3.76 12.07
N ALA A 58 13.72 -2.49 12.19
CA ALA A 58 14.90 -1.96 11.52
C ALA A 58 16.16 -2.76 11.92
N PRO A 59 17.10 -3.03 10.98
CA PRO A 59 18.29 -3.83 11.28
C PRO A 59 19.32 -3.06 12.13
N GLY A 60 19.32 -1.73 12.06
CA GLY A 60 20.16 -0.85 12.86
C GLY A 60 19.36 0.15 13.68
N GLU A 61 20.09 1.05 14.35
CA GLU A 61 19.50 2.11 15.15
C GLU A 61 18.83 3.15 14.26
N VAL A 62 17.56 3.42 14.54
CA VAL A 62 16.76 4.44 13.89
C VAL A 62 16.97 5.77 14.63
N SER A 63 16.89 6.89 13.91
CA SER A 63 16.95 8.21 14.53
C SER A 63 15.81 8.40 15.54
N GLN A 64 16.17 8.51 16.82
CA GLN A 64 15.20 8.70 17.90
C GLN A 64 14.43 10.02 17.75
N GLU A 65 15.10 11.07 17.28
CA GLU A 65 14.46 12.36 16.99
C GLU A 65 13.31 12.22 15.98
N LEU A 66 13.49 11.39 14.94
CA LEU A 66 12.43 11.16 13.95
C LEU A 66 11.28 10.34 14.53
N ILE A 67 11.58 9.37 15.39
CA ILE A 67 10.55 8.59 16.09
C ILE A 67 9.71 9.51 16.97
N ASP A 68 10.37 10.29 17.83
CA ASP A 68 9.72 11.18 18.80
C ASP A 68 8.89 12.29 18.12
N ARG A 69 9.30 12.74 16.92
CA ARG A 69 8.53 13.69 16.10
C ARG A 69 7.27 13.08 15.49
N CYS A 70 7.22 11.77 15.28
CA CYS A 70 6.13 11.11 14.58
C CYS A 70 5.15 10.40 15.51
N TRP A 71 5.64 9.83 16.60
CA TRP A 71 4.89 8.88 17.43
C TRP A 71 5.26 9.03 18.90
N LYS A 72 4.30 8.71 19.77
CA LYS A 72 4.59 8.50 21.18
C LYS A 72 5.11 7.07 21.42
N PRO A 73 5.89 6.84 22.50
CA PRO A 73 6.43 5.50 22.80
C PRO A 73 5.37 4.40 22.90
N GLU A 74 4.14 4.73 23.30
CA GLU A 74 3.03 3.79 23.43
C GLU A 74 2.43 3.35 22.08
N GLU A 75 2.65 4.12 21.02
CA GLU A 75 2.11 3.86 19.68
C GLU A 75 3.01 2.95 18.85
N ILE A 76 4.25 2.72 19.30
CA ILE A 76 5.23 1.87 18.64
C ILE A 76 4.80 0.40 18.73
N VAL A 77 4.68 -0.24 17.57
CA VAL A 77 4.28 -1.63 17.45
C VAL A 77 5.38 -2.52 18.02
N LYS A 78 5.02 -3.36 18.99
CA LYS A 78 5.89 -4.39 19.56
C LYS A 78 5.54 -5.73 18.93
N GLY A 79 6.47 -6.31 18.16
CA GLY A 79 6.30 -7.62 17.52
C GLY A 79 5.92 -7.53 16.05
N ARG A 80 5.21 -8.56 15.55
CA ARG A 80 4.80 -8.65 14.14
C ARG A 80 3.50 -7.88 13.95
N PHE A 81 3.54 -6.78 13.19
CA PHE A 81 2.37 -5.92 12.96
C PHE A 81 1.14 -6.65 12.42
N ALA A 82 1.33 -7.69 11.58
CA ALA A 82 0.22 -8.48 11.08
C ALA A 82 -0.57 -9.23 12.17
N ASP A 83 -0.03 -9.39 13.39
CA ASP A 83 -0.77 -9.96 14.53
C ASP A 83 -1.82 -8.98 15.09
N THR A 84 -1.72 -7.68 14.78
CA THR A 84 -2.70 -6.68 15.22
C THR A 84 -3.83 -6.46 14.21
N LEU A 85 -3.78 -7.13 13.06
CA LEU A 85 -4.76 -6.96 11.98
C LEU A 85 -5.83 -8.05 12.07
N GLU A 86 -7.10 -7.65 11.94
CA GLU A 86 -8.21 -8.60 11.87
C GLU A 86 -8.28 -9.27 10.49
N PRO A 87 -8.72 -10.55 10.41
CA PRO A 87 -8.97 -11.21 9.13
C PRO A 87 -10.00 -10.44 8.30
N ALA A 88 -9.60 -9.96 7.12
CA ALA A 88 -10.47 -9.14 6.26
C ALA A 88 -11.34 -9.95 5.29
N PHE A 89 -10.97 -11.20 4.97
CA PHE A 89 -11.53 -11.91 3.82
C PHE A 89 -13.05 -12.11 3.87
N GLU A 90 -13.57 -12.74 4.93
CA GLU A 90 -15.01 -13.03 5.04
C GLU A 90 -15.85 -11.75 5.12
N LYS A 91 -15.34 -10.73 5.82
CA LYS A 91 -15.98 -9.42 5.90
C LYS A 91 -16.07 -8.77 4.53
N THR A 92 -14.98 -8.71 3.79
CA THR A 92 -14.95 -8.11 2.45
C THR A 92 -15.79 -8.91 1.44
N LYS A 93 -15.81 -10.25 1.55
CA LYS A 93 -16.67 -11.10 0.71
C LYS A 93 -18.15 -10.77 0.91
N ALA A 94 -18.57 -10.56 2.16
CA ALA A 94 -19.93 -10.13 2.49
C ALA A 94 -20.24 -8.71 1.96
N GLU A 95 -19.28 -7.78 2.06
CA GLU A 95 -19.42 -6.40 1.56
C GLU A 95 -19.55 -6.34 0.03
N LEU A 96 -18.78 -7.15 -0.70
CA LEU A 96 -18.82 -7.19 -2.17
C LEU A 96 -20.03 -7.94 -2.71
N GLY A 97 -20.56 -8.91 -1.97
CA GLY A 97 -21.76 -9.66 -2.34
C GLY A 97 -21.68 -10.22 -3.76
N LYS A 98 -22.62 -9.79 -4.62
CA LYS A 98 -22.71 -10.26 -6.02
C LYS A 98 -21.69 -9.61 -6.97
N ARG A 99 -21.02 -8.54 -6.53
CA ARG A 99 -20.04 -7.82 -7.35
C ARG A 99 -18.75 -8.62 -7.52
N ALA A 100 -18.35 -9.34 -6.48
CA ALA A 100 -17.31 -10.36 -6.57
C ALA A 100 -17.90 -11.67 -7.11
N ARG A 101 -17.36 -12.18 -8.20
CA ARG A 101 -17.81 -13.43 -8.84
C ARG A 101 -17.00 -14.65 -8.42
N SER A 102 -15.85 -14.43 -7.80
CA SER A 102 -14.96 -15.46 -7.29
C SER A 102 -14.16 -14.94 -6.09
N ASP A 103 -13.44 -15.85 -5.42
CA ASP A 103 -12.57 -15.47 -4.30
C ASP A 103 -11.38 -14.61 -4.77
N GLU A 104 -10.94 -14.74 -6.02
CA GLU A 104 -9.90 -13.90 -6.62
C GLU A 104 -10.36 -12.44 -6.79
N ASP A 105 -11.65 -12.20 -7.08
CA ASP A 105 -12.21 -10.83 -7.09
C ASP A 105 -12.15 -10.23 -5.69
N VAL A 106 -12.47 -11.01 -4.65
CA VAL A 106 -12.38 -10.58 -3.24
C VAL A 106 -10.92 -10.25 -2.89
N LEU A 107 -9.97 -11.13 -3.22
CA LEU A 107 -8.54 -10.89 -2.97
C LEU A 107 -8.01 -9.68 -3.73
N SER A 108 -8.44 -9.49 -4.99
CA SER A 108 -8.07 -8.31 -5.79
C SER A 108 -8.58 -7.02 -5.17
N TYR A 109 -9.80 -7.03 -4.64
CA TYR A 109 -10.36 -5.90 -3.91
C TYR A 109 -9.61 -5.62 -2.61
N ILE A 110 -9.27 -6.65 -1.82
CA ILE A 110 -8.51 -6.48 -0.58
C ILE A 110 -7.12 -5.88 -0.85
N ALA A 111 -6.45 -6.33 -1.91
CA ALA A 111 -5.12 -5.85 -2.26
C ALA A 111 -5.14 -4.45 -2.90
N PHE A 112 -6.09 -4.17 -3.79
CA PHE A 112 -6.15 -2.95 -4.58
C PHE A 112 -7.60 -2.46 -4.79
N PRO A 113 -8.30 -1.93 -3.76
CA PRO A 113 -9.73 -1.64 -3.83
C PRO A 113 -10.15 -0.76 -5.01
N GLN A 114 -9.46 0.37 -5.20
CA GLN A 114 -9.78 1.33 -6.27
C GLN A 114 -9.54 0.78 -7.68
N VAL A 115 -8.56 -0.13 -7.84
CA VAL A 115 -8.25 -0.74 -9.13
C VAL A 115 -9.26 -1.85 -9.43
N ALA A 116 -9.59 -2.65 -8.41
CA ALA A 116 -10.59 -3.70 -8.51
C ALA A 116 -11.99 -3.15 -8.82
N GLU A 117 -12.43 -2.08 -8.14
CA GLU A 117 -13.72 -1.44 -8.43
C GLU A 117 -13.84 -0.99 -9.88
N LYS A 118 -12.83 -0.28 -10.38
CA LYS A 118 -12.79 0.14 -11.79
C LYS A 118 -12.81 -1.04 -12.75
N TYR A 119 -12.12 -2.12 -12.41
CA TYR A 119 -12.14 -3.35 -13.21
C TYR A 119 -13.52 -4.02 -13.21
N PHE A 120 -14.20 -4.06 -12.06
CA PHE A 120 -15.56 -4.60 -11.97
C PHE A 120 -16.54 -3.78 -12.79
N ASP A 121 -16.47 -2.45 -12.71
CA ASP A 121 -17.31 -1.55 -13.50
C ASP A 121 -17.11 -1.79 -15.00
N PHE A 122 -15.84 -1.85 -15.44
CA PHE A 122 -15.49 -2.14 -16.83
C PHE A 122 -16.00 -3.51 -17.30
N ARG A 123 -15.93 -4.54 -16.44
CA ARG A 123 -16.43 -5.88 -16.74
C ARG A 123 -17.95 -5.88 -16.93
N GLU A 124 -18.68 -5.21 -16.02
CA GLU A 124 -20.13 -5.10 -16.08
C GLU A 124 -20.60 -4.32 -17.31
N GLU A 125 -19.94 -3.21 -17.63
CA GLU A 125 -20.24 -2.40 -18.82
C GLU A 125 -20.01 -3.18 -20.13
N LYS A 126 -18.90 -3.93 -20.21
CA LYS A 126 -18.60 -4.76 -21.37
C LYS A 126 -19.67 -5.82 -21.61
N GLU A 127 -20.18 -6.42 -20.54
CA GLU A 127 -21.23 -7.44 -20.64
C GLU A 127 -22.57 -6.85 -21.01
N SER A 128 -22.95 -5.68 -20.47
CA SER A 128 -24.18 -5.01 -20.89
C SER A 128 -24.17 -4.58 -22.35
N ASN A 129 -22.98 -4.31 -22.91
CA ASN A 129 -22.80 -3.89 -24.30
C ASN A 129 -22.58 -5.06 -25.28
N THR A 130 -22.50 -6.31 -24.79
CA THR A 130 -22.30 -7.49 -25.64
C THR A 130 -23.60 -8.27 -25.77
N VAL A 131 -24.18 -8.30 -26.97
CA VAL A 131 -25.40 -9.07 -27.26
C VAL A 131 -25.04 -10.36 -27.99
N ASN A 132 -25.46 -11.50 -27.42
CA ASN A 132 -25.40 -12.78 -28.12
C ASN A 132 -26.70 -12.97 -28.89
N TYR A 133 -26.60 -13.22 -30.20
CA TYR A 133 -27.75 -13.56 -31.04
C TYR A 133 -27.49 -14.85 -31.81
N THR A 134 -28.56 -15.57 -32.08
CA THR A 134 -28.56 -16.77 -32.92
C THR A 134 -29.49 -16.52 -34.09
N ILE A 135 -29.00 -16.79 -35.31
CA ILE A 135 -29.80 -16.67 -36.53
C ILE A 135 -30.38 -18.04 -36.83
N GLU A 136 -31.71 -18.16 -36.82
CA GLU A 136 -32.42 -19.35 -37.26
C GLU A 136 -33.16 -19.08 -38.57
N LYS A 137 -33.14 -20.06 -39.47
CA LYS A 137 -33.89 -19.98 -40.73
C LYS A 137 -35.37 -20.21 -40.43
N LYS A 138 -36.20 -19.24 -40.79
CA LYS A 138 -37.66 -19.39 -40.71
C LYS A 138 -38.11 -20.40 -41.79
N GLU A 139 -38.75 -21.49 -41.38
CA GLU A 139 -39.45 -22.38 -42.32
C GLU A 139 -40.79 -21.72 -42.70
N ASP A 140 -41.06 -21.64 -44.00
CA ASP A 140 -42.28 -21.08 -44.59
C ASP A 140 -43.46 -22.06 -44.55
#